data_AF-A0A077NWJ8-F1
#
_entry.id   AF-A0A077NWJ8-F1
#
_cell.length_a   1.000
_cell.length_b   1.000
_cell.length_c   1.000
_cell.angle_alpha   90.00
_cell.angle_beta   90.00
_cell.angle_gamma   90.00
#
_symmetry.space_group_name_H-M   'P 1'
#
loop_
_entity.id
_entity.type
_entity.pdbx_description
1 polymer ?
#
loop_
_entity_poly.entity_id
_entity_poly.type
_entity_poly.pdbx_seq_one_letter_code
_entity_poly.pdbx_strand_id
1 'polypeptide(L)'
;MSREDPQLRVRIPAGLKEMLDDRAKDNKRTLTAEIVDRLEVTAAQDSVMGISDGYGYIARDFESLCDEFEDLKAKYEREYALDRADSNKDDLRTAVARLYEILNRPEYK
;
A
#
# COMPACT_ATOMS: atom_id res chain seq x y z
N MET A 1 -1.96 -11.20 45.84
CA MET A 1 -0.80 -11.59 45.04
C MET A 1 -0.20 -10.32 44.48
N SER A 2 0.98 -9.92 44.94
CA SER A 2 1.69 -8.77 44.39
C SER A 2 2.04 -9.08 42.94
N ARG A 3 1.71 -8.19 42.00
CA ARG A 3 2.27 -8.26 40.65
C ARG A 3 3.78 -8.01 40.79
N GLU A 4 4.58 -9.01 40.45
CA GLU A 4 6.05 -8.92 40.45
C GLU A 4 6.60 -8.20 39.21
N ASP A 5 5.72 -7.76 38.30
CA ASP A 5 6.12 -7.08 37.09
C ASP A 5 6.75 -5.70 37.40
N PRO A 6 7.94 -5.39 36.86
CA PRO A 6 8.59 -4.11 37.07
C PRO A 6 7.75 -2.98 36.47
N GLN A 7 7.49 -1.93 37.26
CA GLN A 7 6.77 -0.74 36.78
C GLN A 7 7.70 0.18 35.98
N LEU A 8 7.38 0.43 34.71
CA LEU A 8 8.08 1.38 33.86
C LEU A 8 7.34 2.74 33.83
N ARG A 9 8.02 3.82 34.24
CA ARG A 9 7.49 5.20 34.12
C ARG A 9 8.09 5.88 32.89
N VAL A 10 7.31 5.97 31.81
CA VAL A 10 7.72 6.62 30.55
C VAL A 10 7.08 8.00 30.42
N ARG A 11 7.84 8.97 29.90
CA ARG A 11 7.30 10.26 29.44
C ARG A 11 6.98 10.15 27.95
N ILE A 12 5.72 10.34 27.59
CA ILE A 12 5.23 10.18 26.22
C ILE A 12 4.65 11.52 25.75
N PRO A 13 4.91 11.97 24.52
CA PRO A 13 4.26 13.14 23.93
C PRO A 13 2.74 13.01 23.94
N ALA A 14 2.02 14.12 24.13
CA ALA A 14 0.55 14.12 24.23
C ALA A 14 -0.13 13.46 23.01
N GLY A 15 0.26 13.84 21.79
CA GLY A 15 -0.32 13.26 20.58
C GLY A 15 -0.05 11.77 20.42
N LEU A 16 1.11 11.27 20.86
CA LEU A 16 1.41 9.84 20.83
C LEU A 16 0.55 9.07 21.84
N LYS A 17 0.30 9.66 23.01
CA LYS A 17 -0.61 9.06 24.00
C LYS A 17 -2.04 8.99 23.47
N GLU A 18 -2.56 10.07 22.91
CA GLU A 18 -3.92 10.11 22.33
C GLU A 18 -4.10 9.03 21.25
N MET A 19 -3.14 8.94 20.33
CA MET A 19 -3.14 7.90 19.30
C MET A 19 -3.14 6.49 19.89
N LEU A 20 -2.37 6.23 20.95
CA LEU A 20 -2.34 4.93 21.62
C LEU A 20 -3.66 4.64 22.35
N ASP A 21 -4.27 5.64 22.99
CA ASP A 21 -5.56 5.49 23.67
C ASP A 21 -6.67 5.14 22.68
N ASP A 22 -6.69 5.76 21.50
CA ASP A 22 -7.69 5.47 20.48
C ASP A 22 -7.49 4.08 19.86
N ARG A 23 -6.25 3.70 19.54
CA ARG A 23 -5.95 2.33 19.05
C ARG A 23 -6.26 1.27 20.09
N ALA A 24 -6.02 1.54 21.37
CA ALA A 24 -6.37 0.62 22.45
C ALA A 24 -7.90 0.41 22.53
N LYS A 25 -8.70 1.48 22.36
CA LYS A 25 -10.17 1.37 22.29
C LYS A 25 -10.62 0.54 21.09
N ASP A 26 -10.05 0.80 19.91
CA ASP A 26 -10.38 0.07 18.68
C ASP A 26 -10.07 -1.44 18.83
N ASN A 27 -8.94 -1.74 19.46
CA ASN A 27 -8.50 -3.11 19.74
C ASN A 27 -9.20 -3.74 20.98
N LYS A 28 -10.09 -3.00 21.66
CA LYS A 28 -10.81 -3.42 22.88
C LYS A 28 -9.88 -3.86 24.02
N ARG A 29 -8.78 -3.13 24.22
CA ARG A 29 -7.74 -3.40 25.23
C ARG A 29 -7.48 -2.14 26.07
N THR A 30 -6.80 -2.32 27.21
CA THR A 30 -6.34 -1.18 28.00
C THR A 30 -5.12 -0.53 27.35
N LEU A 31 -4.86 0.75 27.63
CA LEU A 31 -3.66 1.44 27.13
C LEU A 31 -2.37 0.68 27.48
N THR A 32 -2.27 0.14 28.70
CA THR A 32 -1.11 -0.66 29.11
C THR A 32 -0.99 -1.94 28.29
N ALA A 33 -2.09 -2.65 28.03
CA ALA A 33 -2.06 -3.86 27.23
C ALA A 33 -1.68 -3.57 25.77
N GLU A 34 -2.14 -2.46 25.19
CA GLU A 34 -1.74 -2.02 23.84
C GLU A 34 -0.25 -1.66 23.77
N ILE A 35 0.30 -0.99 24.79
CA ILE A 35 1.73 -0.67 24.83
C ILE A 35 2.56 -1.95 24.92
N VAL A 36 2.18 -2.88 25.79
CA VAL A 36 2.90 -4.16 25.94
C VAL A 36 2.86 -4.95 24.64
N ASP A 37 1.67 -5.12 24.04
CA ASP A 37 1.50 -5.85 22.78
C ASP A 37 2.37 -5.28 21.65
N ARG A 38 2.40 -3.95 21.51
CA ARG A 38 3.28 -3.28 20.53
C ARG A 38 4.76 -3.56 20.79
N LEU A 39 5.20 -3.48 22.04
CA LEU A 39 6.60 -3.74 22.41
C LEU A 39 7.00 -5.20 22.14
N GLU A 40 6.11 -6.15 22.47
CA GLU A 40 6.32 -7.57 22.19
C GLU A 40 6.42 -7.84 20.68
N VAL A 41 5.55 -7.22 19.88
CA VAL A 41 5.61 -7.33 18.42
C VAL A 41 6.91 -6.75 17.87
N THR A 42 7.35 -5.57 18.33
CA THR A 42 8.63 -4.99 17.88
C THR A 42 9.81 -5.87 18.26
N ALA A 43 9.80 -6.48 19.45
CA ALA A 43 10.84 -7.42 19.86
C ALA A 43 10.83 -8.71 19.01
N ALA A 44 9.65 -9.20 18.61
CA ALA A 44 9.53 -10.32 17.70
C ALA A 44 10.07 -9.98 16.30
N GLN A 45 9.81 -8.76 15.81
CA GLN A 45 10.34 -8.25 14.54
C GLN A 45 11.87 -8.14 14.55
N ASP A 46 12.45 -7.65 15.65
CA ASP A 46 13.90 -7.62 15.85
C ASP A 46 14.51 -9.03 15.79
N SER A 47 13.86 -9.99 16.45
CA SER A 47 14.28 -11.40 16.43
C SER A 47 14.22 -12.01 15.02
N VAL A 48 13.15 -11.74 14.26
CA VAL A 48 13.00 -12.22 12.87
C VAL A 48 14.11 -11.71 11.97
N MET A 49 14.49 -10.44 12.13
CA MET A 49 15.53 -9.81 11.32
C MET A 49 16.95 -10.03 11.86
N GLY A 50 17.10 -10.59 13.06
CA GLY A 50 18.39 -10.79 13.72
C GLY A 50 19.11 -9.49 14.08
N ILE A 51 18.39 -8.38 14.19
CA ILE A 51 18.93 -7.04 14.45
C ILE A 51 18.02 -6.27 15.40
N SER A 52 18.57 -5.31 16.16
CA SER A 52 17.83 -4.56 17.19
C SER A 52 16.91 -3.45 16.68
N ASP A 53 16.84 -3.23 15.38
CA ASP A 53 15.95 -2.25 14.72
C ASP A 53 15.13 -2.94 13.63
N GLY A 54 14.81 -4.22 13.82
CA GLY A 54 14.09 -5.03 12.83
C GLY A 54 12.76 -4.41 12.45
N TYR A 55 12.03 -3.83 13.41
CA TYR A 55 10.80 -3.09 13.09
C TYR A 55 11.04 -1.91 12.12
N GLY A 56 12.13 -1.17 12.30
CA GLY A 56 12.48 -0.01 11.49
C GLY A 56 12.89 -0.40 10.07
N TYR A 57 13.63 -1.50 9.93
CA TYR A 57 13.95 -2.07 8.61
C TYR A 57 12.70 -2.57 7.89
N ILE A 58 11.82 -3.31 8.56
CA ILE A 58 10.57 -3.79 7.96
C ILE A 58 9.72 -2.63 7.45
N ALA A 59 9.59 -1.56 8.23
CA ALA A 59 8.81 -0.39 7.82
C ALA A 59 9.39 0.27 6.55
N ARG A 60 10.72 0.45 6.51
CA ARG A 60 11.42 1.03 5.35
C ARG A 60 11.31 0.15 4.11
N ASP A 61 11.50 -1.16 4.26
CA ASP A 61 11.40 -2.11 3.16
C ASP A 61 9.97 -2.17 2.61
N PHE A 62 8.96 -2.08 3.48
CA PHE A 62 7.57 -2.02 3.06
C PHE A 62 7.25 -0.75 2.24
N GLU A 63 7.72 0.43 2.70
CA GLU A 63 7.57 1.67 1.94
C GLU A 63 8.23 1.57 0.56
N SER A 64 9.48 1.08 0.51
CA SER A 64 10.19 0.85 -0.77
C SER A 64 9.45 -0.10 -1.70
N LEU A 65 8.87 -1.18 -1.15
CA LEU A 65 8.13 -2.16 -1.94
C LEU A 65 6.81 -1.57 -2.48
N CYS A 66 6.15 -0.71 -1.73
CA CYS A 66 4.97 0.02 -2.20
C CYS A 66 5.33 0.93 -3.38
N ASP A 67 6.41 1.69 -3.28
CA ASP A 67 6.88 2.56 -4.36
C ASP A 67 7.23 1.75 -5.62
N GLU A 68 7.98 0.65 -5.46
CA GLU A 68 8.32 -0.26 -6.58
C GLU A 68 7.08 -0.87 -7.23
N PHE A 69 6.07 -1.23 -6.42
CA PHE A 69 4.82 -1.78 -6.92
C PHE A 69 4.03 -0.75 -7.74
N GLU A 70 3.96 0.49 -7.28
CA GLU A 70 3.30 1.57 -8.03
C GLU A 70 4.00 1.82 -9.37
N ASP A 71 5.33 1.88 -9.37
CA ASP A 71 6.13 2.02 -10.58
C ASP A 71 5.90 0.86 -11.56
N LEU A 72 5.90 -0.37 -11.05
CA LEU A 72 5.69 -1.56 -11.86
C LEU A 72 4.27 -1.59 -12.43
N LYS A 73 3.26 -1.22 -11.63
CA LYS A 73 1.88 -1.11 -12.06
C LYS A 73 1.73 -0.07 -13.17
N ALA A 74 2.35 1.10 -13.04
CA ALA A 74 2.33 2.14 -14.06
C ALA A 74 3.00 1.68 -15.38
N LYS A 75 4.12 0.96 -15.29
CA LYS A 75 4.78 0.33 -16.45
C LYS A 75 3.86 -0.68 -17.13
N TYR A 76 3.26 -1.58 -16.35
CA TYR A 76 2.33 -2.59 -16.86
C TYR A 76 1.12 -1.94 -17.56
N GLU A 77 0.49 -0.95 -16.95
CA GLU A 77 -0.66 -0.25 -17.55
C GLU A 77 -0.29 0.45 -18.86
N ARG A 78 0.90 1.05 -18.94
CA ARG A 78 1.43 1.65 -20.17
C ARG A 78 1.64 0.61 -21.26
N GLU A 79 2.32 -0.49 -20.94
CA GLU A 79 2.58 -1.57 -21.91
C GLU A 79 1.29 -2.22 -22.37
N TYR A 80 0.36 -2.49 -21.46
CA TYR A 80 -0.97 -3.02 -21.77
C TYR A 80 -1.77 -2.06 -22.67
N ALA A 81 -1.70 -0.75 -22.42
CA ALA A 81 -2.35 0.24 -23.28
C ALA A 81 -1.76 0.27 -24.69
N LEU A 82 -0.44 0.08 -24.82
CA LEU A 82 0.24 0.00 -26.12
C LEU A 82 -0.12 -1.29 -26.87
N ASP A 83 -0.11 -2.44 -26.19
CA ASP A 83 -0.50 -3.73 -26.78
C ASP A 83 -1.96 -3.74 -27.23
N ARG A 84 -2.86 -3.17 -26.42
CA ARG A 84 -4.27 -2.98 -26.79
C ARG A 84 -4.43 -2.04 -27.97
N ALA A 85 -3.66 -0.94 -28.01
CA ALA A 85 -3.71 0.01 -29.11
C ALA A 85 -3.17 -0.61 -30.41
N ASP A 86 -2.12 -1.43 -30.35
CA ASP A 86 -1.56 -2.12 -31.51
C ASP A 86 -2.52 -3.21 -32.02
N SER A 87 -3.10 -4.00 -31.12
CA SER A 87 -4.10 -5.02 -31.44
C SER A 87 -5.35 -4.45 -32.12
N ASN A 88 -5.80 -3.25 -31.72
CA ASN A 88 -7.00 -2.62 -32.29
C ASN A 88 -6.72 -1.72 -33.51
N LYS A 89 -5.45 -1.52 -33.87
CA LYS A 89 -5.04 -0.55 -34.89
C LYS A 89 -5.59 -0.85 -36.27
N ASP A 90 -5.54 -2.11 -36.68
CA ASP A 90 -5.97 -2.52 -38.02
C ASP A 90 -7.50 -2.61 -38.13
N ASP A 91 -8.18 -2.98 -37.03
CA ASP A 91 -9.63 -2.92 -36.93
C ASP A 91 -10.15 -1.48 -37.02
N LEU A 92 -9.49 -0.54 -36.31
CA LEU A 92 -9.82 0.89 -36.39
C LEU A 92 -9.56 1.46 -37.78
N ARG A 93 -8.43 1.12 -38.42
CA ARG A 93 -8.15 1.50 -39.82
C ARG A 93 -9.23 0.99 -40.77
N THR A 94 -9.65 -0.26 -40.61
CA THR A 94 -10.69 -0.87 -41.42
C THR A 94 -12.04 -0.17 -41.21
N ALA A 95 -12.41 0.12 -39.97
CA ALA A 95 -13.64 0.83 -39.64
C ALA A 95 -13.65 2.25 -40.22
N VAL A 96 -12.53 2.99 -40.12
CA VAL A 96 -12.38 4.34 -40.68
C VAL A 96 -12.45 4.32 -42.21
N ALA A 97 -11.78 3.35 -42.87
CA ALA A 97 -11.84 3.21 -44.32
C ALA A 97 -13.29 2.97 -44.80
N ARG A 98 -14.04 2.10 -44.12
CA ARG A 98 -15.47 1.86 -44.41
C ARG A 98 -16.32 3.12 -44.21
N LEU A 99 -16.07 3.88 -43.15
CA LEU A 99 -16.78 5.16 -42.91
C LEU A 99 -16.50 6.17 -44.03
N TYR A 100 -15.25 6.29 -44.48
CA TYR A 100 -14.89 7.15 -45.60
C TYR A 100 -15.59 6.74 -46.90
N GLU A 101 -15.67 5.44 -47.18
CA GLU A 101 -16.41 4.94 -48.34
C GLU A 101 -17.89 5.31 -48.27
N ILE A 102 -18.53 5.10 -47.11
CA ILE A 102 -19.96 5.42 -46.91
C ILE A 102 -20.22 6.92 -47.07
N LEU A 103 -19.41 7.76 -46.44
CA LEU A 103 -19.58 9.21 -46.44
C LEU A 103 -19.29 9.87 -47.80
N ASN A 104 -18.44 9.24 -48.62
CA ASN A 104 -18.11 9.73 -49.96
C ASN A 104 -18.85 8.99 -51.09
N ARG A 105 -19.86 8.16 -50.76
CA ARG A 105 -20.72 7.58 -51.80
C ARG A 105 -21.46 8.70 -52.54
N PRO A 106 -21.49 8.66 -53.88
CA PRO A 106 -22.15 9.67 -54.70
C PRO A 106 -23.67 9.72 -54.53
N GLU A 107 -24.27 8.71 -53.88
CA GLU A 107 -25.71 8.61 -53.60
C GLU A 107 -26.20 9.55 -52.47
N TYR A 108 -25.28 10.23 -51.75
CA TYR A 108 -25.58 11.13 -50.63
C TYR A 108 -25.05 12.58 -50.81
N LYS A 109 -24.72 12.99 -52.04
CA LYS A 109 -24.43 14.40 -52.40
C LYS A 109 -25.54 15.02 -53.25
#